data_AF-A0A4V1V6A4-F1
#
_entry.id   AF-A0A4V1V6A4-F1
#
_cell.length_a   1.000
_cell.length_b   1.000
_cell.length_c   1.000
_cell.angle_alpha   90.00
_cell.angle_beta   90.00
_cell.angle_gamma   90.00
#
_symmetry.space_group_name_H-M   'P 1'
#
loop_
_entity.id
_entity.type
_entity.pdbx_description
1 polymer ?
#
loop_
_entity_poly.entity_id
_entity_poly.type
_entity_poly.pdbx_seq_one_letter_code
_entity_poly.pdbx_strand_id
1 'polypeptide(L)'
;MLRRPARGTGMSGFGRKYSVAEFGWMIACAPRFDAFRRALEAVVFPGCHVLEIGTGVGAFAILAARYGAGSVVALEPNPAIEIARRAAQANGVADRIRFVEAISTDHVPDRPANVILSDLRGALPFYGNHIPSIIDARDRLLAPGGRLLPQRDRLFAALVEDDGLSGDGEVPWLENAVGIDLTAGHPFAVNSFRTARIDEGSLLGDPACLAVLDYACIDSADFRCTAELTVSRPGRAAGLALWFDMEIAPGIEISNRPGAAPLVYRQIFFPLERALDLADGDRVELAFAASLRAGSYNFTWETAAFRRNEATAFARFRQASAQGEVLTPSMLGGAGAGRRDAARMVLDLLEAGRAETEIADILAARHTRLFATSDAAAAFVRDMTALLG
;
A
#
# COMPACT_ATOMS: atom_id res chain seq x y z
N MET A 1 2.01 36.31 5.77
CA MET A 1 1.66 35.22 4.84
C MET A 1 2.70 34.11 4.98
N LEU A 2 2.44 33.12 5.84
CA LEU A 2 3.36 32.01 6.10
C LEU A 2 3.18 30.96 4.99
N ARG A 3 4.21 30.80 4.15
CA ARG A 3 4.31 29.75 3.13
C ARG A 3 4.34 28.38 3.81
N ARG A 4 3.42 27.49 3.44
CA ARG A 4 3.49 26.05 3.77
C ARG A 4 4.68 25.42 3.04
N PRO A 5 5.50 24.57 3.68
CA PRO A 5 6.52 23.81 2.96
C PRO A 5 5.86 22.68 2.15
N ALA A 6 6.40 22.48 0.94
CA ALA A 6 5.99 21.44 0.00
C ALA A 6 6.13 20.05 0.64
N ARG A 7 5.10 19.21 0.51
CA ARG A 7 5.11 17.81 0.95
C ARG A 7 5.65 16.95 -0.19
N GLY A 8 6.96 16.73 -0.20
CA GLY A 8 7.56 15.59 -0.88
C GLY A 8 7.80 14.49 0.16
N THR A 9 7.01 13.42 0.12
CA THR A 9 7.30 12.19 0.86
C THR A 9 7.36 11.06 -0.14
N GLY A 10 8.57 10.82 -0.65
CA GLY A 10 8.91 9.55 -1.28
C GLY A 10 8.64 8.42 -0.29
N MET A 11 7.96 7.39 -0.77
CA MET A 11 7.60 6.20 -0.01
C MET A 11 8.64 5.11 -0.30
N SER A 12 9.44 4.76 0.69
CA SER A 12 10.09 3.45 0.83
C SER A 12 10.24 3.21 2.34
N GLY A 13 9.72 2.10 2.86
CA GLY A 13 10.51 0.89 3.06
C GLY A 13 10.99 0.87 4.52
N PHE A 14 10.61 -0.16 5.28
CA PHE A 14 10.94 -0.42 6.69
C PHE A 14 11.89 0.58 7.42
N GLY A 15 11.36 1.41 8.34
CA GLY A 15 12.22 2.13 9.30
C GLY A 15 11.80 3.54 9.71
N ARG A 16 10.79 4.17 9.09
CA ARG A 16 10.30 5.48 9.56
C ARG A 16 9.40 5.28 10.78
N LYS A 17 9.97 5.45 11.98
CA LYS A 17 9.18 5.55 13.21
C LYS A 17 8.28 6.79 13.11
N TYR A 18 6.96 6.59 13.19
CA TYR A 18 6.01 7.70 13.30
C TYR A 18 6.40 8.61 14.46
N SER A 19 6.38 9.91 14.20
CA SER A 19 6.51 10.95 15.21
C SER A 19 5.21 11.08 16.02
N VAL A 20 5.32 11.63 17.23
CA VAL A 20 4.15 11.93 18.07
C VAL A 20 3.15 12.86 17.36
N ALA A 21 3.63 13.79 16.53
CA ALA A 21 2.78 14.67 15.74
C ALA A 21 1.98 13.93 14.67
N GLU A 22 2.56 12.92 14.02
CA GLU A 22 1.85 12.09 13.02
C GLU A 22 0.74 11.26 13.68
N PHE A 23 0.96 10.72 14.88
CA PHE A 23 -0.13 10.11 15.67
C PHE A 23 -1.25 11.12 15.98
N GLY A 24 -0.89 12.35 16.32
CA GLY A 24 -1.86 13.44 16.51
C GLY A 24 -2.69 13.73 15.25
N TRP A 25 -2.07 13.71 14.05
CA TRP A 25 -2.78 13.86 12.79
C TRP A 25 -3.73 12.69 12.49
N MET A 26 -3.32 11.46 12.82
CA MET A 26 -4.18 10.28 12.68
C MET A 26 -5.40 10.34 13.61
N ILE A 27 -5.23 10.83 14.83
CA ILE A 27 -6.34 11.05 15.78
C ILE A 27 -7.26 12.18 15.29
N ALA A 28 -6.69 13.27 14.75
CA ALA A 28 -7.46 14.41 14.25
C ALA A 28 -8.30 14.09 13.00
N CYS A 29 -8.09 12.95 12.35
CA CYS A 29 -8.91 12.49 11.25
C CYS A 29 -10.27 11.98 11.77
N ALA A 30 -11.19 12.91 12.01
CA ALA A 30 -12.48 12.63 12.64
C ALA A 30 -13.29 11.52 11.93
N PRO A 31 -13.42 11.48 10.59
CA PRO A 31 -14.20 10.41 9.94
C PRO A 31 -13.61 9.01 10.18
N ARG A 32 -12.29 8.87 10.11
CA ARG A 32 -11.60 7.61 10.44
C ARG A 32 -11.77 7.25 11.91
N PHE A 33 -11.45 8.18 12.80
CA PHE A 33 -11.43 7.91 14.23
C PHE A 33 -12.82 7.57 14.77
N ASP A 34 -13.87 8.28 14.33
CA ASP A 34 -15.25 8.00 14.72
C ASP A 34 -15.73 6.65 14.21
N ALA A 35 -15.37 6.25 12.99
CA ALA A 35 -15.76 4.96 12.45
C ALA A 35 -15.13 3.80 13.25
N PHE A 36 -13.83 3.87 13.59
CA PHE A 36 -13.19 2.88 14.47
C PHE A 36 -13.77 2.89 15.88
N ARG A 37 -14.07 4.07 16.43
CA ARG A 37 -14.73 4.21 17.73
C ARG A 37 -16.09 3.50 17.75
N ARG A 38 -16.94 3.73 16.74
CA ARG A 38 -18.25 3.07 16.60
C ARG A 38 -18.11 1.57 16.39
N ALA A 39 -17.12 1.12 15.62
CA ALA A 39 -16.87 -0.30 15.39
C ALA A 39 -16.45 -1.00 16.68
N LEU A 40 -15.55 -0.41 17.47
CA LEU A 40 -15.16 -0.94 18.78
C LEU A 40 -16.35 -0.99 19.73
N GLU A 41 -17.13 0.08 19.83
CA GLU A 41 -18.34 0.14 20.66
C GLU A 41 -19.35 -0.96 20.29
N ALA A 42 -19.44 -1.32 19.01
CA ALA A 42 -20.35 -2.35 18.53
C ALA A 42 -19.90 -3.79 18.81
N VAL A 43 -18.59 -4.05 18.94
CA VAL A 43 -18.05 -5.43 19.07
C VAL A 43 -17.43 -5.74 20.42
N VAL A 44 -17.04 -4.74 21.20
CA VAL A 44 -16.51 -4.93 22.54
C VAL A 44 -17.67 -5.20 23.50
N PHE A 45 -17.52 -6.23 24.34
CA PHE A 45 -18.51 -6.61 25.34
C PHE A 45 -17.85 -6.86 26.71
N PRO A 46 -18.60 -6.76 27.81
CA PRO A 46 -18.07 -6.96 29.16
C PRO A 46 -17.26 -8.26 29.29
N GLY A 47 -16.00 -8.14 29.72
CA GLY A 47 -15.13 -9.29 29.97
C GLY A 47 -14.39 -9.84 28.73
N CYS A 48 -14.63 -9.29 27.53
CA CYS A 48 -13.93 -9.75 26.33
C CYS A 48 -12.41 -9.47 26.40
N HIS A 49 -11.65 -10.26 25.65
CA HIS A 49 -10.23 -10.02 25.38
C HIS A 49 -10.07 -9.28 24.06
N VAL A 50 -9.38 -8.14 24.09
CA VAL A 50 -9.06 -7.36 22.89
C VAL A 50 -7.55 -7.40 22.65
N LEU A 51 -7.14 -7.62 21.40
CA LEU A 51 -5.77 -7.42 20.94
C LEU A 51 -5.75 -6.26 19.96
N GLU A 52 -4.94 -5.24 20.22
CA GLU A 52 -4.69 -4.14 19.28
C GLU A 52 -3.28 -4.27 18.70
N ILE A 53 -3.18 -4.25 17.37
CA ILE A 53 -1.92 -4.33 16.63
C ILE A 53 -1.61 -2.95 16.04
N GLY A 54 -0.49 -2.35 16.45
CA GLY A 54 -0.12 -0.97 16.08
C GLY A 54 -0.83 0.07 16.93
N THR A 55 -0.78 -0.07 18.27
CA THR A 55 -1.54 0.79 19.19
C THR A 55 -1.09 2.27 19.18
N GLY A 56 0.13 2.56 18.73
CA GLY A 56 0.71 3.89 18.76
C GLY A 56 0.67 4.51 20.15
N VAL A 57 -0.14 5.56 20.30
CA VAL A 57 -0.33 6.28 21.57
C VAL A 57 -1.51 5.75 22.41
N GLY A 58 -2.07 4.58 22.07
CA GLY A 58 -3.03 3.85 22.92
C GLY A 58 -4.49 4.27 22.82
N ALA A 59 -4.85 5.11 21.85
CA ALA A 59 -6.18 5.71 21.80
C ALA A 59 -7.31 4.66 21.72
N PHE A 60 -7.17 3.65 20.86
CA PHE A 60 -8.19 2.62 20.70
C PHE A 60 -8.14 1.56 21.81
N ALA A 61 -6.95 1.16 22.31
CA ALA A 61 -6.84 0.32 23.51
C ALA A 61 -7.58 0.92 24.72
N ILE A 62 -7.42 2.23 24.94
CA ILE A 62 -8.12 2.95 26.02
C ILE A 62 -9.63 2.94 25.78
N LEU A 63 -10.09 3.15 24.54
CA LEU A 63 -11.52 3.07 24.20
C LEU A 63 -12.08 1.66 24.43
N ALA A 64 -11.37 0.61 24.00
CA ALA A 64 -11.78 -0.77 24.23
C ALA A 64 -11.93 -1.08 25.72
N ALA A 65 -10.98 -0.65 26.56
CA ALA A 65 -11.08 -0.81 28.01
C ALA A 65 -12.28 -0.05 28.61
N ARG A 66 -12.58 1.17 28.09
CA ARG A 66 -13.76 1.96 28.49
C ARG A 66 -15.08 1.32 28.08
N TYR A 67 -15.12 0.67 26.91
CA TYR A 67 -16.30 -0.06 26.43
C TYR A 67 -16.54 -1.41 27.13
N GLY A 68 -15.71 -1.76 28.12
CA GLY A 68 -15.95 -2.90 28.99
C GLY A 68 -15.09 -4.14 28.69
N ALA A 69 -14.10 -4.03 27.80
CA ALA A 69 -13.11 -5.10 27.64
C ALA A 69 -12.50 -5.45 29.01
N GLY A 70 -12.53 -6.74 29.35
CA GLY A 70 -11.97 -7.23 30.61
C GLY A 70 -10.44 -7.24 30.60
N SER A 71 -9.85 -7.31 29.40
CA SER A 71 -8.41 -7.23 29.20
C SER A 71 -8.10 -6.78 27.77
N VAL A 72 -7.09 -5.93 27.63
CA VAL A 72 -6.57 -5.46 26.35
C VAL A 72 -5.07 -5.76 26.30
N VAL A 73 -4.59 -6.35 25.22
CA VAL A 73 -3.15 -6.39 24.88
C VAL A 73 -2.94 -5.42 23.73
N ALA A 74 -2.01 -4.49 23.91
CA ALA A 74 -1.73 -3.44 22.94
C ALA A 74 -0.27 -3.56 22.48
N LEU A 75 -0.09 -3.94 21.22
CA LEU A 75 1.21 -4.18 20.59
C LEU A 75 1.66 -2.95 19.81
N GLU A 76 2.87 -2.48 20.05
CA GLU A 76 3.46 -1.37 19.30
C GLU A 76 4.99 -1.40 19.38
N PRO A 77 5.73 -1.58 18.27
CA PRO A 77 7.19 -1.52 18.27
C PRO A 77 7.76 -0.08 18.37
N ASN A 78 6.94 0.96 18.17
CA ASN A 78 7.35 2.35 18.30
C ASN A 78 7.44 2.77 19.78
N PRO A 79 8.48 3.50 20.21
CA PRO A 79 8.57 4.08 21.55
C PRO A 79 7.39 4.97 21.99
N ALA A 80 6.52 5.37 21.06
CA ALA A 80 5.22 6.01 21.37
C ALA A 80 4.35 5.20 22.34
N ILE A 81 4.58 3.89 22.48
CA ILE A 81 3.93 3.04 23.48
C ILE A 81 4.13 3.55 24.93
N GLU A 82 5.21 4.29 25.23
CA GLU A 82 5.39 4.94 26.53
C GLU A 82 4.35 6.04 26.79
N ILE A 83 3.94 6.75 25.74
CA ILE A 83 2.85 7.74 25.84
C ILE A 83 1.54 7.01 26.08
N ALA A 84 1.32 5.87 25.42
CA ALA A 84 0.14 5.04 25.61
C ALA A 84 -0.03 4.59 27.07
N ARG A 85 1.07 4.17 27.72
CA ARG A 85 1.06 3.81 29.16
C ARG A 85 0.61 4.97 30.05
N ARG A 86 1.17 6.17 29.83
CA ARG A 86 0.79 7.39 30.58
C ARG A 86 -0.65 7.79 30.32
N ALA A 87 -1.10 7.70 29.07
CA ALA A 87 -2.47 7.98 28.69
C ALA A 87 -3.45 7.01 29.38
N ALA A 88 -3.16 5.71 29.41
CA ALA A 88 -4.00 4.73 30.09
C ALA A 88 -4.12 4.99 31.60
N GLN A 89 -3.03 5.40 32.26
CA GLN A 89 -3.04 5.80 33.67
C GLN A 89 -3.94 7.03 33.89
N ALA A 90 -3.76 8.08 33.09
CA ALA A 90 -4.55 9.31 33.17
C ALA A 90 -6.05 9.07 32.91
N ASN A 91 -6.39 8.02 32.16
CA ASN A 91 -7.76 7.65 31.84
C ASN A 91 -8.33 6.56 32.77
N GLY A 92 -7.60 6.12 33.80
CA GLY A 92 -8.07 5.20 34.83
C GLY A 92 -8.33 3.76 34.34
N VAL A 93 -7.63 3.32 33.29
CA VAL A 93 -7.83 1.98 32.67
C VAL A 93 -6.53 1.17 32.55
N ALA A 94 -5.42 1.66 33.13
CA ALA A 94 -4.11 1.01 33.02
C ALA A 94 -4.08 -0.41 33.60
N ASP A 95 -4.93 -0.72 34.58
CA ASP A 95 -5.09 -2.04 35.17
C ASP A 95 -5.63 -3.10 34.20
N ARG A 96 -6.25 -2.68 33.09
CA ARG A 96 -6.84 -3.59 32.09
C ARG A 96 -6.02 -3.71 30.81
N ILE A 97 -4.98 -2.90 30.64
CA ILE A 97 -4.23 -2.83 29.38
C ILE A 97 -2.78 -3.26 29.61
N ARG A 98 -2.38 -4.34 28.94
CA ARG A 98 -0.99 -4.79 28.85
C ARG A 98 -0.35 -4.24 27.58
N PHE A 99 0.57 -3.29 27.73
CA PHE A 99 1.35 -2.72 26.64
C PHE A 99 2.64 -3.52 26.40
N VAL A 100 2.83 -4.01 25.18
CA VAL A 100 3.99 -4.83 24.80
C VAL A 100 4.68 -4.19 23.60
N GLU A 101 5.98 -3.89 23.76
CA GLU A 101 6.81 -3.34 22.68
C GLU A 101 7.27 -4.48 21.76
N ALA A 102 6.41 -4.84 20.81
CA ALA A 102 6.64 -5.95 19.87
C ALA A 102 5.79 -5.78 18.61
N ILE A 103 6.16 -6.50 17.55
CA ILE A 103 5.27 -6.80 16.43
C ILE A 103 4.38 -8.02 16.73
N SER A 104 3.25 -8.17 16.03
CA SER A 104 2.30 -9.28 16.29
C SER A 104 2.89 -10.67 16.07
N THR A 105 3.79 -10.84 15.10
CA THR A 105 4.41 -12.13 14.78
C THR A 105 5.32 -12.63 15.91
N ASP A 106 5.84 -11.73 16.74
CA ASP A 106 6.69 -12.05 17.89
C ASP A 106 5.87 -12.19 19.18
N HIS A 107 4.55 -11.99 19.12
CA HIS A 107 3.67 -12.11 20.27
C HIS A 107 3.27 -13.59 20.50
N VAL A 108 3.41 -14.02 21.76
CA VAL A 108 2.89 -15.30 22.23
C VAL A 108 1.61 -15.00 23.03
N PRO A 109 0.43 -15.46 22.58
CA PRO A 109 -0.83 -15.17 23.26
C PRO A 109 -0.95 -15.99 24.54
N ASP A 110 -1.34 -15.35 25.65
CA ASP A 110 -1.76 -16.07 26.87
C ASP A 110 -3.09 -16.81 26.61
N ARG A 111 -3.95 -16.22 25.78
CA ARG A 111 -5.19 -16.78 25.24
C ARG A 111 -5.58 -16.08 23.93
N PRO A 112 -6.35 -16.72 23.04
CA PRO A 112 -6.86 -16.06 21.85
C PRO A 112 -7.81 -14.88 22.18
N ALA A 113 -7.79 -13.84 21.34
CA ALA A 113 -8.58 -12.63 21.48
C ALA A 113 -10.00 -12.79 20.93
N ASN A 114 -11.00 -12.19 21.58
CA ASN A 114 -12.36 -12.12 21.07
C ASN A 114 -12.48 -11.05 19.98
N VAL A 115 -11.68 -9.98 20.08
CA VAL A 115 -11.62 -8.89 19.10
C VAL A 115 -10.14 -8.60 18.80
N ILE A 116 -9.78 -8.55 17.52
CA ILE A 116 -8.50 -8.01 17.08
C ILE A 116 -8.77 -6.72 16.31
N LEU A 117 -8.11 -5.64 16.71
CA LEU A 117 -8.08 -4.38 15.99
C LEU A 117 -6.71 -4.19 15.35
N SER A 118 -6.67 -3.92 14.05
CA SER A 118 -5.45 -3.62 13.31
C SER A 118 -5.67 -2.43 12.37
N ASP A 119 -4.86 -1.39 12.53
CA ASP A 119 -4.84 -0.28 11.58
C ASP A 119 -3.42 0.04 11.07
N LEU A 120 -2.90 -0.90 10.28
CA LEU A 120 -1.55 -0.87 9.73
C LEU A 120 -1.50 -0.43 8.26
N ARG A 121 -2.62 0.03 7.69
CA ARG A 121 -2.73 0.31 6.24
C ARG A 121 -2.20 1.68 5.84
N GLY A 122 -1.89 1.83 4.56
CA GLY A 122 -1.50 3.09 3.94
C GLY A 122 -2.63 3.68 3.09
N ALA A 123 -2.27 4.43 2.03
CA ALA A 123 -3.24 4.92 1.04
C ALA A 123 -3.91 3.79 0.23
N LEU A 124 -3.30 2.58 0.23
CA LEU A 124 -3.91 1.32 -0.18
C LEU A 124 -3.75 0.29 0.94
N PRO A 125 -4.56 -0.79 0.96
CA PRO A 125 -4.41 -1.90 1.90
C PRO A 125 -3.03 -2.59 1.81
N PHE A 126 -2.41 -2.57 0.63
CA PHE A 126 -1.07 -3.09 0.37
C PHE A 126 0.01 -2.11 0.89
N TYR A 127 0.25 -2.14 2.21
CA TYR A 127 1.24 -1.29 2.85
C TYR A 127 2.05 -2.04 3.90
N GLY A 128 3.37 -1.98 3.78
CA GLY A 128 4.29 -2.69 4.68
C GLY A 128 3.91 -4.16 4.83
N ASN A 129 3.90 -4.64 6.08
CA ASN A 129 3.47 -6.00 6.42
C ASN A 129 2.01 -6.10 6.86
N HIS A 130 1.14 -5.16 6.46
CA HIS A 130 -0.27 -5.15 6.90
C HIS A 130 -0.99 -6.49 6.65
N ILE A 131 -1.03 -6.96 5.40
CA ILE A 131 -1.74 -8.20 5.02
C ILE A 131 -1.14 -9.43 5.74
N PRO A 132 0.18 -9.70 5.70
CA PRO A 132 0.77 -10.80 6.47
C PRO A 132 0.47 -10.74 7.97
N SER A 133 0.50 -9.54 8.57
CA SER A 133 0.25 -9.37 10.01
C SER A 133 -1.19 -9.71 10.37
N ILE A 134 -2.16 -9.39 9.48
CA ILE A 134 -3.56 -9.78 9.68
C ILE A 134 -3.75 -11.29 9.50
N ILE A 135 -3.11 -11.90 8.51
CA ILE A 135 -3.18 -13.35 8.28
C ILE A 135 -2.65 -14.09 9.53
N ASP A 136 -1.44 -13.75 9.99
CA ASP A 136 -0.85 -14.33 11.20
C ASP A 136 -1.74 -14.12 12.43
N ALA A 137 -2.22 -12.88 12.65
CA ALA A 137 -3.05 -12.56 13.79
C ALA A 137 -4.39 -13.29 13.78
N ARG A 138 -5.04 -13.43 12.61
CA ARG A 138 -6.27 -14.21 12.47
C ARG A 138 -6.01 -15.66 12.85
N ASP A 139 -4.96 -16.27 12.30
CA ASP A 139 -4.77 -17.71 12.40
C ASP A 139 -4.25 -18.15 13.78
N ARG A 140 -3.40 -17.34 14.42
CA ARG A 140 -2.78 -17.66 15.72
C ARG A 140 -3.45 -16.98 16.91
N LEU A 141 -3.96 -15.76 16.75
CA LEU A 141 -4.30 -14.89 17.87
C LEU A 141 -5.82 -14.69 18.03
N LEU A 142 -6.64 -15.05 17.04
CA LEU A 142 -8.10 -14.85 17.10
C LEU A 142 -8.81 -16.08 17.67
N ALA A 143 -9.72 -15.87 18.61
CA ALA A 143 -10.58 -16.94 19.11
C ALA A 143 -11.59 -17.40 18.05
N PRO A 144 -12.05 -18.66 18.07
CA PRO A 144 -13.18 -19.09 17.27
C PRO A 144 -14.40 -18.18 17.46
N GLY A 145 -14.96 -17.68 16.36
CA GLY A 145 -16.07 -16.73 16.38
C GLY A 145 -15.70 -15.32 16.83
N GLY A 146 -14.40 -14.99 16.94
CA GLY A 146 -13.92 -13.64 17.19
C GLY A 146 -14.22 -12.65 16.06
N ARG A 147 -13.83 -11.39 16.26
CA ARG A 147 -14.02 -10.31 15.29
C ARG A 147 -12.67 -9.67 14.92
N LEU A 148 -12.39 -9.58 13.63
CA LEU A 148 -11.31 -8.75 13.09
C LEU A 148 -11.87 -7.37 12.74
N LEU A 149 -11.18 -6.31 13.15
CA LEU A 149 -11.44 -4.95 12.75
C LEU A 149 -10.20 -4.37 12.04
N PRO A 150 -10.34 -3.85 10.82
CA PRO A 150 -11.53 -3.92 9.97
C PRO A 150 -11.81 -5.34 9.42
N GLN A 151 -12.97 -5.53 8.79
CA GLN A 151 -13.40 -6.81 8.24
C GLN A 151 -12.97 -7.01 6.78
N ARG A 152 -13.07 -5.96 5.95
CA ARG A 152 -12.68 -6.04 4.55
C ARG A 152 -12.33 -4.68 3.96
N ASP A 153 -11.52 -4.70 2.92
CA ASP A 153 -11.31 -3.56 2.02
C ASP A 153 -11.78 -3.92 0.60
N ARG A 154 -12.48 -3.01 -0.07
CA ARG A 154 -12.84 -3.10 -1.49
C ARG A 154 -11.93 -2.16 -2.26
N LEU A 155 -11.12 -2.69 -3.17
CA LEU A 155 -10.18 -1.92 -3.98
C LEU A 155 -10.86 -1.47 -5.27
N PHE A 156 -10.68 -0.22 -5.65
CA PHE A 156 -11.23 0.37 -6.86
C PHE A 156 -10.16 1.01 -7.72
N ALA A 157 -10.41 1.05 -9.03
CA ALA A 157 -9.64 1.84 -9.97
C ALA A 157 -10.54 2.60 -10.95
N ALA A 158 -10.10 3.77 -11.38
CA ALA A 158 -10.72 4.53 -12.47
C ALA A 158 -9.65 5.26 -13.29
N LEU A 159 -9.98 5.54 -14.56
CA LEU A 159 -9.18 6.42 -15.41
C LEU A 159 -9.35 7.87 -14.95
N VAL A 160 -8.25 8.63 -14.97
CA VAL A 160 -8.24 10.03 -14.52
C VAL A 160 -7.68 10.93 -15.60
N GLU A 161 -8.29 12.09 -15.74
CA GLU A 161 -7.83 13.17 -16.62
C GLU A 161 -6.56 13.83 -16.08
N ASP A 162 -5.75 14.38 -16.99
CA ASP A 162 -4.61 15.23 -16.63
C ASP A 162 -5.06 16.64 -16.20
N ASP A 163 -5.52 16.77 -14.94
CA ASP A 163 -5.89 18.06 -14.32
C ASP A 163 -4.71 18.75 -13.60
N GLY A 164 -3.48 18.46 -14.04
CA GLY A 164 -2.24 18.87 -13.36
C GLY A 164 -1.61 17.77 -12.52
N LEU A 165 -2.20 16.57 -12.51
CA LEU A 165 -1.59 15.38 -11.91
C LEU A 165 -0.20 15.11 -12.51
N SER A 166 -0.02 15.18 -13.83
CA SER A 166 1.29 14.97 -14.48
C SER A 166 2.29 16.10 -14.19
N GLY A 167 1.79 17.28 -13.83
CA GLY A 167 2.54 18.54 -13.74
C GLY A 167 3.84 18.45 -12.94
N ASP A 168 3.79 18.14 -11.65
CA ASP A 168 5.01 18.16 -10.82
C ASP A 168 5.85 16.87 -10.95
N GLY A 169 5.25 15.77 -11.45
CA GLY A 169 5.86 14.43 -11.40
C GLY A 169 6.49 13.97 -12.72
N GLU A 170 5.94 14.41 -13.86
CA GLU A 170 6.31 13.94 -15.19
C GLU A 170 6.82 15.07 -16.09
N VAL A 171 6.11 16.20 -16.13
CA VAL A 171 6.38 17.30 -17.08
C VAL A 171 7.83 17.77 -17.05
N PRO A 172 8.51 17.98 -15.89
CA PRO A 172 9.89 18.47 -15.85
C PRO A 172 10.91 17.59 -16.58
N TRP A 173 10.61 16.30 -16.76
CA TRP A 173 11.49 15.35 -17.47
C TRP A 173 11.39 15.50 -18.99
N LEU A 174 10.22 15.91 -19.49
CA LEU A 174 9.96 16.10 -20.92
C LEU A 174 10.16 17.56 -21.35
N GLU A 175 9.72 18.49 -20.51
CA GLU A 175 9.70 19.92 -20.77
C GLU A 175 10.13 20.69 -19.53
N ASN A 176 11.18 21.52 -19.64
CA ASN A 176 11.63 22.35 -18.53
C ASN A 176 12.06 23.74 -18.97
N ALA A 177 11.88 24.71 -18.07
CA ALA A 177 12.15 26.12 -18.33
C ALA A 177 13.64 26.45 -18.59
N VAL A 178 14.54 25.49 -18.38
CA VAL A 178 15.99 25.68 -18.48
C VAL A 178 16.59 25.04 -19.74
N GLY A 179 15.78 24.36 -20.57
CA GLY A 179 16.20 23.81 -21.85
C GLY A 179 17.21 22.65 -21.76
N ILE A 180 17.23 21.92 -20.64
CA ILE A 180 18.10 20.75 -20.45
C ILE A 180 17.36 19.49 -20.88
N ASP A 181 18.00 18.61 -21.64
CA ASP A 181 17.44 17.29 -21.92
C ASP A 181 17.47 16.42 -20.65
N LEU A 182 16.30 16.18 -20.07
CA LEU A 182 16.08 15.35 -18.88
C LEU A 182 15.23 14.11 -19.20
N THR A 183 15.03 13.80 -20.49
CA THR A 183 14.11 12.73 -20.92
C THR A 183 14.53 11.35 -20.40
N ALA A 184 15.80 11.17 -20.06
CA ALA A 184 16.32 9.97 -19.41
C ALA A 184 15.63 9.63 -18.07
N GLY A 185 15.03 10.62 -17.38
CA GLY A 185 14.28 10.41 -16.14
C GLY A 185 12.81 10.04 -16.34
N HIS A 186 12.25 10.26 -17.54
CA HIS A 186 10.83 10.03 -17.82
C HIS A 186 10.39 8.57 -17.57
N PRO A 187 11.13 7.53 -18.02
CA PRO A 187 10.75 6.14 -17.74
C PRO A 187 10.65 5.82 -16.25
N PHE A 188 11.49 6.44 -15.40
CA PHE A 188 11.43 6.25 -13.95
C PHE A 188 10.21 6.97 -13.35
N ALA A 189 9.89 8.16 -13.85
CA ALA A 189 8.75 8.94 -13.41
C ALA A 189 7.42 8.25 -13.70
N VAL A 190 7.24 7.70 -14.92
CA VAL A 190 6.02 6.96 -15.28
C VAL A 190 5.97 5.56 -14.69
N ASN A 191 7.09 5.02 -14.19
CA ASN A 191 7.09 3.80 -13.38
C ASN A 191 7.02 4.09 -11.87
N SER A 192 6.70 5.33 -11.47
CA SER A 192 6.53 5.71 -10.07
C SER A 192 5.06 6.04 -9.78
N PHE A 193 4.55 5.54 -8.67
CA PHE A 193 3.23 5.90 -8.15
C PHE A 193 3.35 6.92 -7.02
N ARG A 194 2.29 7.68 -6.75
CA ARG A 194 2.29 8.68 -5.68
C ARG A 194 0.95 8.85 -5.01
N THR A 195 0.96 9.27 -3.75
CA THR A 195 -0.27 9.74 -3.10
C THR A 195 -0.72 11.04 -3.75
N ALA A 196 -1.99 11.12 -4.13
CA ALA A 196 -2.58 12.31 -4.75
C ALA A 196 -3.93 12.64 -4.10
N ARG A 197 -4.37 13.89 -4.25
CA ARG A 197 -5.78 14.25 -4.03
C ARG A 197 -6.39 14.36 -5.41
N ILE A 198 -7.31 13.44 -5.72
CA ILE A 198 -7.94 13.35 -7.03
C ILE A 198 -9.36 13.89 -6.89
N ASP A 199 -9.73 14.82 -7.78
CA ASP A 199 -11.08 15.35 -7.85
C ASP A 199 -12.02 14.33 -8.50
N GLU A 200 -13.26 14.25 -8.02
CA GLU A 200 -14.26 13.33 -8.58
C GLU A 200 -14.62 13.71 -10.02
N GLY A 201 -14.58 15.00 -10.37
CA GLY A 201 -14.79 15.48 -11.74
C GLY A 201 -13.68 15.08 -12.71
N SER A 202 -12.50 14.75 -12.22
CA SER A 202 -11.36 14.31 -13.05
C SER A 202 -11.44 12.84 -13.44
N LEU A 203 -12.43 12.08 -12.94
CA LEU A 203 -12.68 10.71 -13.38
C LEU A 203 -13.28 10.70 -14.80
N LEU A 204 -12.81 9.80 -15.64
CA LEU A 204 -13.24 9.64 -17.04
C LEU A 204 -14.31 8.56 -17.24
N GLY A 205 -14.67 7.86 -16.17
CA GLY A 205 -15.59 6.73 -16.20
C GLY A 205 -15.98 6.27 -14.79
N ASP A 206 -16.92 5.34 -14.73
CA ASP A 206 -17.26 4.68 -13.48
C ASP A 206 -16.08 3.81 -12.98
N PRO A 207 -15.87 3.73 -11.66
CA PRO A 207 -14.81 2.90 -11.11
C PRO A 207 -15.09 1.40 -11.28
N ALA A 208 -14.05 0.63 -11.60
CA ALA A 208 -14.10 -0.82 -11.50
C ALA A 208 -13.64 -1.28 -10.12
N CYS A 209 -14.37 -2.23 -9.52
CA CYS A 209 -13.91 -2.94 -8.33
C CYS A 209 -12.86 -3.97 -8.75
N LEU A 210 -11.63 -3.78 -8.28
CA LEU A 210 -10.50 -4.67 -8.55
C LEU A 210 -10.50 -5.89 -7.63
N ALA A 211 -10.89 -5.70 -6.38
CA ALA A 211 -10.75 -6.71 -5.34
C ALA A 211 -11.72 -6.50 -4.18
N VAL A 212 -12.07 -7.61 -3.52
CA VAL A 212 -12.54 -7.60 -2.13
C VAL A 212 -11.53 -8.36 -1.29
N LEU A 213 -10.79 -7.65 -0.46
CA LEU A 213 -9.85 -8.21 0.51
C LEU A 213 -10.63 -8.53 1.79
N ASP A 214 -11.19 -9.74 1.88
CA ASP A 214 -11.87 -10.21 3.07
C ASP A 214 -10.87 -10.79 4.08
N TYR A 215 -10.65 -10.07 5.18
CA TYR A 215 -9.64 -10.42 6.17
C TYR A 215 -9.96 -11.72 6.92
N ALA A 216 -11.21 -12.17 6.91
CA ALA A 216 -11.58 -13.45 7.49
C ALA A 216 -11.04 -14.65 6.70
N CYS A 217 -10.74 -14.51 5.41
CA CYS A 217 -10.33 -15.63 4.56
C CYS A 217 -9.13 -15.38 3.65
N ILE A 218 -8.58 -14.17 3.57
CA ILE A 218 -7.37 -13.89 2.78
C ILE A 218 -6.19 -14.76 3.25
N ASP A 219 -5.50 -15.42 2.33
CA ASP A 219 -4.41 -16.36 2.63
C ASP A 219 -3.09 -16.00 1.93
N SER A 220 -3.13 -15.01 1.03
CA SER A 220 -1.98 -14.50 0.30
C SER A 220 -1.80 -13.00 0.52
N ALA A 221 -0.55 -12.59 0.72
CA ALA A 221 -0.15 -11.18 0.66
C ALA A 221 -0.03 -10.68 -0.79
N ASP A 222 0.32 -11.58 -1.73
CA ASP A 222 0.40 -11.25 -3.15
C ASP A 222 -1.01 -11.25 -3.76
N PHE A 223 -1.28 -10.26 -4.60
CA PHE A 223 -2.58 -10.02 -5.22
C PHE A 223 -2.44 -9.75 -6.72
N ARG A 224 -3.37 -10.27 -7.52
CA ARG A 224 -3.48 -10.02 -8.97
C ARG A 224 -4.95 -9.95 -9.39
N CYS A 225 -5.28 -9.04 -10.30
CA CYS A 225 -6.59 -8.96 -10.91
C CYS A 225 -6.54 -8.40 -12.32
N THR A 226 -7.63 -8.59 -13.06
CA THR A 226 -7.92 -7.87 -14.31
C THR A 226 -9.25 -7.14 -14.19
N ALA A 227 -9.35 -5.95 -14.76
CA ALA A 227 -10.57 -5.16 -14.82
C ALA A 227 -10.71 -4.46 -16.17
N GLU A 228 -11.92 -4.09 -16.54
CA GLU A 228 -12.19 -3.23 -17.68
C GLU A 228 -12.71 -1.88 -17.17
N LEU A 229 -12.10 -0.80 -17.65
CA LEU A 229 -12.48 0.58 -17.34
C LEU A 229 -13.14 1.17 -18.58
N THR A 230 -14.44 1.44 -18.50
CA THR A 230 -15.20 2.05 -19.60
C THR A 230 -15.22 3.56 -19.45
N VAL A 231 -14.91 4.27 -20.53
CA VAL A 231 -14.93 5.74 -20.58
C VAL A 231 -16.36 6.21 -20.81
N SER A 232 -16.89 7.00 -19.89
CA SER A 232 -18.21 7.66 -20.01
C SER A 232 -18.10 9.19 -20.16
N ARG A 233 -16.90 9.73 -19.96
CA ARG A 233 -16.57 11.13 -20.21
C ARG A 233 -15.32 11.21 -21.08
N PRO A 234 -15.40 11.77 -22.29
CA PRO A 234 -14.21 12.01 -23.10
C PRO A 234 -13.19 12.89 -22.38
N GLY A 235 -11.91 12.60 -22.59
CA GLY A 235 -10.84 13.37 -21.97
C GLY A 235 -9.46 12.76 -22.22
N ARG A 236 -8.44 13.46 -21.72
CA ARG A 236 -7.04 13.05 -21.85
C ARG A 236 -6.60 12.33 -20.58
N ALA A 237 -6.61 11.00 -20.62
CA ALA A 237 -6.26 10.16 -19.49
C ALA A 237 -4.75 10.23 -19.17
N ALA A 238 -4.40 10.69 -17.96
CA ALA A 238 -3.02 10.72 -17.48
C ALA A 238 -2.59 9.41 -16.79
N GLY A 239 -3.55 8.65 -16.26
CA GLY A 239 -3.26 7.60 -15.29
C GLY A 239 -4.51 6.92 -14.74
N LEU A 240 -4.26 6.11 -13.72
CA LEU A 240 -5.25 5.42 -12.92
C LEU A 240 -5.27 6.03 -11.51
N ALA A 241 -6.47 6.31 -11.00
CA ALA A 241 -6.71 6.52 -9.57
C ALA A 241 -7.02 5.17 -8.94
N LEU A 242 -6.30 4.82 -7.87
CA LEU A 242 -6.65 3.70 -7.01
C LEU A 242 -6.98 4.19 -5.60
N TRP A 243 -8.02 3.59 -5.01
CA TRP A 243 -8.50 3.86 -3.65
C TRP A 243 -9.22 2.63 -3.10
N PHE A 244 -9.68 2.71 -1.85
CA PHE A 244 -10.42 1.65 -1.20
C PHE A 244 -11.63 2.15 -0.39
N ASP A 245 -12.61 1.28 -0.26
CA ASP A 245 -13.66 1.39 0.75
C ASP A 245 -13.39 0.34 1.83
N MET A 246 -13.34 0.76 3.08
CA MET A 246 -13.11 -0.10 4.24
C MET A 246 -14.41 -0.34 4.99
N GLU A 247 -14.77 -1.59 5.16
CA GLU A 247 -15.80 -2.01 6.10
C GLU A 247 -15.12 -2.41 7.40
N ILE A 248 -15.25 -1.55 8.42
CA ILE A 248 -14.60 -1.76 9.73
C ILE A 248 -15.37 -2.81 10.52
N ALA A 249 -16.69 -2.69 10.52
CA ALA A 249 -17.64 -3.59 11.13
C ALA A 249 -18.97 -3.51 10.35
N PRO A 250 -19.94 -4.42 10.55
CA PRO A 250 -21.18 -4.42 9.77
C PRO A 250 -21.89 -3.06 9.83
N GLY A 251 -22.07 -2.42 8.67
CA GLY A 251 -22.71 -1.10 8.54
C GLY A 251 -21.85 0.10 8.97
N ILE A 252 -20.55 -0.09 9.21
CA ILE A 252 -19.60 0.96 9.58
C ILE A 252 -18.46 0.98 8.56
N GLU A 253 -18.53 1.95 7.66
CA GLU A 253 -17.61 2.04 6.53
C GLU A 253 -16.94 3.42 6.44
N ILE A 254 -15.73 3.45 5.88
CA ILE A 254 -15.04 4.67 5.46
C ILE A 254 -14.49 4.48 4.05
N SER A 255 -14.37 5.57 3.29
CA SER A 255 -13.86 5.53 1.92
C SER A 255 -12.87 6.65 1.69
N ASN A 256 -11.74 6.35 1.04
CA ASN A 256 -10.85 7.36 0.47
C ASN A 256 -11.09 7.54 -1.03
N ARG A 257 -12.30 7.31 -1.55
CA ARG A 257 -12.63 7.62 -2.95
C ARG A 257 -12.48 9.12 -3.28
N PRO A 258 -12.22 9.48 -4.55
CA PRO A 258 -12.39 10.84 -5.03
C PRO A 258 -13.76 11.41 -4.63
N GLY A 259 -13.80 12.66 -4.17
CA GLY A 259 -15.03 13.32 -3.70
C GLY A 259 -15.48 12.99 -2.26
N ALA A 260 -14.93 11.96 -1.61
CA ALA A 260 -15.29 11.64 -0.23
C ALA A 260 -14.68 12.59 0.82
N ALA A 261 -15.20 12.50 2.05
CA ALA A 261 -14.68 13.22 3.19
C ALA A 261 -13.17 12.98 3.36
N PRO A 262 -12.34 14.02 3.57
CA PRO A 262 -10.90 13.85 3.67
C PRO A 262 -10.48 12.87 4.77
N LEU A 263 -9.79 11.80 4.37
CA LEU A 263 -9.09 10.90 5.28
C LEU A 263 -7.60 11.24 5.33
N VAL A 264 -6.91 10.67 6.33
CA VAL A 264 -5.43 10.60 6.32
C VAL A 264 -4.94 9.76 5.14
N TYR A 265 -5.76 8.81 4.69
CA TYR A 265 -5.60 8.07 3.47
C TYR A 265 -6.01 8.94 2.29
N ARG A 266 -5.06 9.19 1.40
CA ARG A 266 -5.27 9.82 0.09
C ARG A 266 -5.54 8.74 -0.96
N GLN A 267 -5.73 9.12 -2.21
CA GLN A 267 -5.71 8.18 -3.33
C GLN A 267 -4.26 7.90 -3.76
N ILE A 268 -4.03 6.82 -4.48
CA ILE A 268 -2.79 6.62 -5.23
C ILE A 268 -3.06 6.91 -6.71
N PHE A 269 -2.16 7.69 -7.31
CA PHE A 269 -2.12 7.90 -8.74
C PHE A 269 -1.02 7.03 -9.35
N PHE A 270 -1.39 6.24 -10.35
CA PHE A 270 -0.50 5.45 -11.21
C PHE A 270 -0.49 6.07 -12.61
N PRO A 271 0.60 6.71 -13.06
CA PRO A 271 0.66 7.29 -14.40
C PRO A 271 0.57 6.22 -15.49
N LEU A 272 0.02 6.59 -16.65
CA LEU A 272 0.28 5.86 -17.89
C LEU A 272 1.65 6.28 -18.44
N GLU A 273 2.28 5.43 -19.25
CA GLU A 273 3.56 5.76 -19.90
C GLU A 273 3.47 7.05 -20.74
N ARG A 274 2.29 7.31 -21.29
CA ARG A 274 1.92 8.59 -21.91
C ARG A 274 0.42 8.78 -21.79
N ALA A 275 0.00 10.04 -21.80
CA ALA A 275 -1.42 10.36 -21.79
C ALA A 275 -2.15 9.81 -23.03
N LEU A 276 -3.41 9.40 -22.86
CA LEU A 276 -4.26 8.88 -23.93
C LEU A 276 -5.49 9.77 -24.14
N ASP A 277 -5.75 10.15 -25.39
CA ASP A 277 -7.01 10.79 -25.76
C ASP A 277 -8.10 9.72 -25.93
N LEU A 278 -9.06 9.73 -25.01
CA LEU A 278 -10.14 8.74 -24.93
C LEU A 278 -11.49 9.37 -25.27
N ALA A 279 -12.29 8.65 -26.05
CA ALA A 279 -13.64 9.03 -26.41
C ALA A 279 -14.68 8.27 -25.57
N ASP A 280 -15.92 8.75 -25.57
CA ASP A 280 -17.04 8.04 -24.94
C ASP A 280 -17.21 6.63 -25.52
N GLY A 281 -17.29 5.64 -24.63
CA GLY A 281 -17.38 4.23 -24.96
C GLY A 281 -16.05 3.55 -25.34
N ASP A 282 -14.92 4.27 -25.33
CA ASP A 282 -13.61 3.61 -25.32
C ASP A 282 -13.44 2.79 -24.03
N ARG A 283 -12.60 1.76 -24.10
CA ARG A 283 -12.34 0.87 -22.95
C ARG A 283 -10.85 0.68 -22.72
N VAL A 284 -10.45 0.60 -21.46
CA VAL A 284 -9.09 0.26 -21.04
C VAL A 284 -9.13 -1.00 -20.20
N GLU A 285 -8.53 -2.07 -20.71
CA GLU A 285 -8.26 -3.27 -19.93
C GLU A 285 -7.08 -2.99 -19.00
N LEU A 286 -7.20 -3.34 -17.73
CA LEU A 286 -6.18 -3.20 -16.69
C LEU A 286 -5.85 -4.59 -16.13
N ALA A 287 -4.57 -4.96 -16.12
CA ALA A 287 -4.05 -6.03 -15.26
C ALA A 287 -3.22 -5.41 -14.13
N PHE A 288 -3.63 -5.60 -12.89
CA PHE A 288 -2.98 -5.02 -11.72
C PHE A 288 -2.45 -6.11 -10.79
N ALA A 289 -1.24 -5.91 -10.25
CA ALA A 289 -0.69 -6.78 -9.22
C ALA A 289 -0.06 -5.97 -8.08
N ALA A 290 -0.12 -6.54 -6.87
CA ALA A 290 0.64 -6.11 -5.71
C ALA A 290 1.41 -7.32 -5.17
N SER A 291 2.73 -7.22 -5.08
CA SER A 291 3.62 -8.31 -4.66
C SER A 291 4.49 -7.87 -3.49
N LEU A 292 4.39 -8.56 -2.35
CA LEU A 292 5.15 -8.22 -1.15
C LEU A 292 6.58 -8.76 -1.24
N ARG A 293 7.58 -7.88 -1.17
CA ARG A 293 9.00 -8.23 -1.27
C ARG A 293 9.77 -7.45 -0.20
N ALA A 294 10.55 -8.16 0.62
CA ALA A 294 11.36 -7.58 1.69
C ALA A 294 10.63 -6.56 2.61
N GLY A 295 9.31 -6.73 2.81
CA GLY A 295 8.50 -5.86 3.68
C GLY A 295 7.85 -4.65 3.00
N SER A 296 7.95 -4.53 1.66
CA SER A 296 7.22 -3.52 0.88
C SER A 296 6.56 -4.11 -0.37
N TYR A 297 5.53 -3.42 -0.86
CA TYR A 297 4.79 -3.87 -2.03
C TYR A 297 5.35 -3.27 -3.32
N ASN A 298 5.64 -4.15 -4.26
CA ASN A 298 5.85 -3.81 -5.66
C ASN A 298 4.52 -3.91 -6.41
N PHE A 299 4.24 -2.91 -7.24
CA PHE A 299 3.02 -2.85 -8.02
C PHE A 299 3.33 -3.00 -9.51
N THR A 300 2.48 -3.73 -10.22
CA THR A 300 2.46 -3.73 -11.69
C THR A 300 1.09 -3.27 -12.17
N TRP A 301 1.06 -2.44 -13.20
CA TRP A 301 -0.16 -2.02 -13.86
C TRP A 301 0.06 -2.06 -15.36
N GLU A 302 -0.55 -3.06 -16.01
CA GLU A 302 -0.56 -3.19 -17.45
C GLU A 302 -1.88 -2.69 -17.99
N THR A 303 -1.85 -1.89 -19.05
CA THR A 303 -3.05 -1.33 -19.67
C THR A 303 -3.09 -1.60 -21.15
N ALA A 304 -4.28 -1.83 -21.68
CA ALA A 304 -4.55 -1.92 -23.11
C ALA A 304 -5.80 -1.11 -23.45
N ALA A 305 -5.66 -0.10 -24.30
CA ALA A 305 -6.75 0.79 -24.68
C ALA A 305 -7.32 0.42 -26.05
N PHE A 306 -8.64 0.39 -26.14
CA PHE A 306 -9.40 0.00 -27.33
C PHE A 306 -10.41 1.09 -27.65
N ARG A 307 -10.61 1.35 -28.94
CA ARG A 307 -11.74 2.17 -29.37
C ARG A 307 -13.04 1.41 -29.16
N ARG A 308 -14.14 2.15 -29.01
CA ARG A 308 -15.48 1.56 -28.90
C ARG A 308 -15.72 0.50 -30.00
N ASN A 309 -16.09 -0.71 -29.58
CA ASN A 309 -16.37 -1.86 -30.45
C ASN A 309 -15.18 -2.37 -31.29
N GLU A 310 -13.95 -1.95 -31.00
CA GLU A 310 -12.75 -2.49 -31.64
C GLU A 310 -12.09 -3.59 -30.80
N ALA A 311 -11.64 -4.64 -31.47
CA ALA A 311 -10.94 -5.77 -30.85
C ALA A 311 -9.43 -5.55 -30.74
N THR A 312 -8.87 -4.61 -31.50
CA THR A 312 -7.43 -4.32 -31.51
C THR A 312 -7.14 -3.14 -30.62
N ALA A 313 -6.18 -3.30 -29.71
CA ALA A 313 -5.74 -2.20 -28.86
C ALA A 313 -4.93 -1.18 -29.68
N PHE A 314 -5.23 0.11 -29.54
CA PHE A 314 -4.45 1.18 -30.17
C PHE A 314 -3.29 1.66 -29.30
N ALA A 315 -3.29 1.31 -28.01
CA ALA A 315 -2.19 1.55 -27.08
C ALA A 315 -2.08 0.41 -26.07
N ARG A 316 -0.84 0.07 -25.68
CA ARG A 316 -0.52 -0.89 -24.63
C ARG A 316 0.65 -0.38 -23.80
N PHE A 317 0.52 -0.44 -22.49
CA PHE A 317 1.59 -0.09 -21.55
C PHE A 317 1.78 -1.21 -20.54
N ARG A 318 3.03 -1.43 -20.15
CA ARG A 318 3.40 -2.37 -19.09
C ARG A 318 4.35 -1.63 -18.16
N GLN A 319 3.90 -1.40 -16.94
CA GLN A 319 4.61 -0.58 -15.97
C GLN A 319 4.69 -1.30 -14.63
N ALA A 320 5.79 -1.06 -13.93
CA ALA A 320 6.07 -1.67 -12.64
C ALA A 320 6.82 -0.69 -11.73
N SER A 321 6.45 -0.63 -10.45
CA SER A 321 7.09 0.26 -9.48
C SER A 321 8.59 0.01 -9.35
N ALA A 322 9.02 -1.25 -9.52
CA ALA A 322 10.43 -1.63 -9.48
C ALA A 322 11.25 -1.02 -10.63
N GLN A 323 10.62 -0.67 -11.76
CA GLN A 323 11.26 0.04 -12.87
C GLN A 323 11.41 1.55 -12.59
N GLY A 324 10.71 2.08 -11.60
CA GLY A 324 10.85 3.47 -11.12
C GLY A 324 12.08 3.70 -10.25
N GLU A 325 12.71 2.63 -9.76
CA GLU A 325 13.86 2.70 -8.85
C GLU A 325 15.18 3.00 -9.59
N VAL A 326 15.97 3.93 -9.04
CA VAL A 326 17.27 4.31 -9.59
C VAL A 326 18.37 3.47 -8.95
N LEU A 327 18.86 2.47 -9.68
CA LEU A 327 19.95 1.61 -9.22
C LEU A 327 21.31 2.29 -9.37
N THR A 328 22.07 2.40 -8.28
CA THR A 328 23.43 2.95 -8.29
C THR A 328 24.50 1.85 -8.37
N PRO A 329 25.69 2.13 -8.95
CA PRO A 329 26.80 1.17 -8.93
C PRO A 329 27.17 0.72 -7.52
N SER A 330 27.09 1.59 -6.51
CA SER A 330 27.33 1.26 -5.09
C SER A 330 26.30 0.29 -4.53
N MET A 331 25.02 0.43 -4.90
CA MET A 331 23.97 -0.54 -4.54
C MET A 331 24.23 -1.91 -5.18
N LEU A 332 24.86 -1.93 -6.35
CA LEU A 332 25.26 -3.15 -7.06
C LEU A 332 26.67 -3.64 -6.69
N GLY A 333 27.30 -3.09 -5.65
CA GLY A 333 28.64 -3.49 -5.18
C GLY A 333 29.79 -3.12 -6.14
N GLY A 334 29.71 -1.97 -6.82
CA GLY A 334 30.76 -1.43 -7.71
C GLY A 334 30.73 -1.95 -9.16
N ALA A 335 29.55 -2.28 -9.68
CA ALA A 335 29.36 -3.14 -10.86
C ALA A 335 29.82 -2.60 -12.23
N GLY A 336 30.57 -3.44 -12.97
CA GLY A 336 30.73 -3.38 -14.44
C GLY A 336 29.45 -3.79 -15.19
N ALA A 337 29.44 -3.65 -16.52
CA ALA A 337 28.24 -3.80 -17.38
C ALA A 337 27.42 -5.09 -17.14
N GLY A 338 28.07 -6.23 -16.90
CA GLY A 338 27.38 -7.52 -16.71
C GLY A 338 26.53 -7.63 -15.44
N ARG A 339 26.90 -6.95 -14.34
CA ARG A 339 26.08 -6.96 -13.11
C ARG A 339 24.85 -6.06 -13.22
N ARG A 340 24.92 -4.99 -14.04
CA ARG A 340 23.76 -4.15 -14.37
C ARG A 340 22.75 -4.90 -15.22
N ASP A 341 23.24 -5.68 -16.18
CA ASP A 341 22.40 -6.56 -17.02
C ASP A 341 21.70 -7.64 -16.17
N ALA A 342 22.44 -8.28 -15.25
CA ALA A 342 21.88 -9.20 -14.28
C ALA A 342 20.82 -8.53 -13.38
N ALA A 343 21.07 -7.32 -12.89
CA ALA A 343 20.09 -6.57 -12.08
C ALA A 343 18.81 -6.24 -12.86
N ARG A 344 18.93 -5.82 -14.13
CA ARG A 344 17.77 -5.60 -15.01
C ARG A 344 16.99 -6.89 -15.21
N MET A 345 17.67 -8.01 -15.45
CA MET A 345 17.02 -9.32 -15.57
C MET A 345 16.28 -9.74 -14.30
N VAL A 346 16.82 -9.45 -13.11
CA VAL A 346 16.10 -9.66 -11.85
C VAL A 346 14.79 -8.88 -11.85
N LEU A 347 14.83 -7.58 -12.19
CA LEU A 347 13.64 -6.72 -12.24
C LEU A 347 12.59 -7.27 -13.21
N ASP A 348 12.99 -7.60 -14.43
CA ASP A 348 12.09 -8.10 -15.48
C ASP A 348 11.44 -9.44 -15.08
N LEU A 349 12.18 -10.32 -14.40
CA LEU A 349 11.66 -11.61 -13.94
C LEU A 349 10.80 -11.49 -12.67
N LEU A 350 11.11 -10.54 -11.78
CA LEU A 350 10.24 -10.18 -10.66
C LEU A 350 8.90 -9.65 -11.16
N GLU A 351 8.93 -8.79 -12.19
CA GLU A 351 7.74 -8.28 -12.86
C GLU A 351 6.92 -9.40 -13.53
N ALA A 352 7.59 -10.37 -14.14
CA ALA A 352 6.93 -11.57 -14.66
C ALA A 352 6.36 -12.49 -13.56
N GLY A 353 6.51 -12.10 -12.29
CA GLY A 353 5.93 -12.80 -11.16
C GLY A 353 6.63 -14.10 -10.79
N ARG A 354 7.90 -14.26 -11.17
CA ARG A 354 8.70 -15.45 -10.90
C ARG A 354 9.19 -15.48 -9.46
N ALA A 355 9.32 -16.68 -8.90
CA ALA A 355 9.85 -16.86 -7.55
C ALA A 355 11.35 -16.54 -7.51
N GLU A 356 11.85 -15.97 -6.41
CA GLU A 356 13.27 -15.59 -6.27
C GLU A 356 14.23 -16.76 -6.55
N THR A 357 13.85 -17.98 -6.16
CA THR A 357 14.62 -19.19 -6.43
C THR A 357 14.73 -19.48 -7.93
N GLU A 358 13.64 -19.32 -8.67
CA GLU A 358 13.63 -19.49 -10.13
C GLU A 358 14.48 -18.40 -10.82
N ILE A 359 14.39 -17.17 -10.33
CA ILE A 359 15.20 -16.05 -10.83
C ILE A 359 16.69 -16.32 -10.61
N ALA A 360 17.06 -16.83 -9.43
CA ALA A 360 18.42 -17.19 -9.09
C ALA A 360 18.98 -18.27 -10.02
N ASP A 361 18.20 -19.30 -10.32
CA ASP A 361 18.59 -20.36 -11.26
C ASP A 361 18.78 -19.82 -12.68
N ILE A 362 17.90 -18.94 -13.15
CA ILE A 362 18.01 -18.28 -14.46
C ILE A 362 19.28 -17.41 -14.53
N LEU A 363 19.57 -16.65 -13.47
CA LEU A 363 20.77 -15.81 -13.38
C LEU A 363 22.05 -16.64 -13.36
N ALA A 364 22.08 -17.72 -12.57
CA ALA A 364 23.23 -18.62 -12.52
C ALA A 364 23.50 -19.24 -13.91
N ALA A 365 22.45 -19.60 -14.65
CA ALA A 365 22.57 -20.15 -16.00
C ALA A 365 23.00 -19.12 -17.06
N ARG A 366 22.49 -17.89 -17.00
CA ARG A 366 22.75 -16.85 -18.03
C ARG A 366 23.98 -16.01 -17.77
N HIS A 367 24.36 -15.86 -16.50
CA HIS A 367 25.46 -15.02 -16.05
C HIS A 367 26.52 -15.84 -15.31
N THR A 368 26.91 -16.97 -15.91
CA THR A 368 27.91 -17.92 -15.34
C THR A 368 29.26 -17.29 -14.99
N ARG A 369 29.62 -16.18 -15.64
CA ARG A 369 30.85 -15.40 -15.32
C ARG A 369 30.69 -14.48 -14.12
N LEU A 370 29.46 -14.13 -13.74
CA LEU A 370 29.15 -13.25 -12.61
C LEU A 370 28.76 -14.05 -11.36
N PHE A 371 28.11 -15.21 -11.54
CA PHE A 371 27.68 -16.08 -10.46
C PHE A 371 28.32 -17.46 -10.62
N ALA A 372 29.31 -17.75 -9.77
CA ALA A 372 30.00 -19.04 -9.78
C ALA A 372 29.14 -20.19 -9.23
N THR A 373 28.08 -19.87 -8.48
CA THR A 373 27.16 -20.83 -7.85
C THR A 373 25.72 -20.28 -7.86
N SER A 374 24.73 -21.17 -7.79
CA SER A 374 23.33 -20.77 -7.59
C SER A 374 23.13 -19.99 -6.29
N ASP A 375 23.89 -20.30 -5.23
CA ASP A 375 23.83 -19.56 -3.96
C ASP A 375 24.26 -18.10 -4.11
N ALA A 376 25.27 -17.83 -4.94
CA ALA A 376 25.72 -16.47 -5.22
C ALA A 376 24.70 -15.68 -6.04
N ALA A 377 24.03 -16.33 -7.00
CA ALA A 377 22.92 -15.73 -7.72
C ALA A 377 21.73 -15.47 -6.80
N ALA A 378 21.40 -16.41 -5.90
CA ALA A 378 20.33 -16.27 -4.93
C ALA A 378 20.61 -15.14 -3.93
N ALA A 379 21.85 -14.99 -3.48
CA ALA A 379 22.25 -13.85 -2.64
C ALA A 379 22.05 -12.52 -3.38
N PHE A 380 22.46 -12.45 -4.65
CA PHE A 380 22.25 -11.26 -5.47
C PHE A 380 20.76 -10.94 -5.71
N VAL A 381 19.92 -11.94 -5.95
CA VAL A 381 18.46 -11.76 -6.05
C VAL A 381 17.89 -11.24 -4.74
N ARG A 382 18.30 -11.80 -3.60
CA ARG A 382 17.86 -11.32 -2.28
C ARG A 382 18.29 -9.88 -2.01
N ASP A 383 19.54 -9.54 -2.31
CA ASP A 383 20.06 -8.17 -2.15
C ASP A 383 19.29 -7.19 -3.04
N MET A 384 19.04 -7.56 -4.30
CA MET A 384 18.21 -6.78 -5.22
C MET A 384 16.77 -6.63 -4.75
N THR A 385 16.19 -7.71 -4.22
CA THR A 385 14.82 -7.69 -3.71
C THR A 385 14.70 -6.85 -2.44
N ALA A 386 15.73 -6.87 -1.59
CA ALA A 386 15.85 -6.02 -0.42
C ALA A 386 16.09 -4.54 -0.76
N LEU A 387 16.71 -4.24 -1.90
CA LEU A 387 16.86 -2.87 -2.41
C LEU A 387 15.56 -2.29 -2.97
N LEU A 388 14.65 -3.16 -3.43
CA LEU A 388 13.33 -2.79 -3.98
C LEU A 388 12.22 -2.86 -2.92
N GLY A 389 12.57 -3.21 -1.69
CA GLY A 389 11.69 -3.21 -0.52
C GLY A 389 12.02 -2.06 0.41
#